data_AF-A0A1Y0C5M2-F1
#
_entry.id   AF-A0A1Y0C5M2-F1
#
_cell.length_a   1.000
_cell.length_b   1.000
_cell.length_c   1.000
_cell.angle_alpha   90.00
_cell.angle_beta   90.00
_cell.angle_gamma   90.00
#
_symmetry.space_group_name_H-M   'P 1'
#
loop_
_entity.id
_entity.type
_entity.pdbx_description
1 polymer ?
#
loop_
_entity_poly.entity_id
_entity_poly.type
_entity_poly.pdbx_seq_one_letter_code
_entity_poly.pdbx_strand_id
1 'polypeptide(L)'
;MPEDWGVGDMSLSDGDDVISIVLNIVVLVLLIPVVLLALLVAAEFLLLLLLLPLWVLARSLFGTPWIIVVRRRHKIVVEEAVRGWSATSDRIEQLKAAIAAGEAGPAAASAA
;
A
#
# COMPACT_ATOMS: atom_id res chain seq x y z
N MET A 1 31.01 -11.20 -29.80
CA MET A 1 30.95 -9.73 -29.73
C MET A 1 30.53 -9.38 -28.31
N PRO A 2 31.39 -8.82 -27.45
CA PRO A 2 30.91 -8.24 -26.20
C PRO A 2 30.19 -6.94 -26.53
N GLU A 3 28.93 -6.82 -26.12
CA GLU A 3 28.18 -5.56 -26.22
C GLU A 3 28.69 -4.62 -25.14
N ASP A 4 29.49 -3.65 -25.56
CA ASP A 4 29.92 -2.51 -24.78
C ASP A 4 28.75 -1.53 -24.62
N TRP A 5 27.86 -1.84 -23.67
CA TRP A 5 26.91 -0.86 -23.18
C TRP A 5 27.72 0.31 -22.61
N GLY A 6 27.81 1.41 -23.37
CA GLY A 6 28.59 2.63 -23.11
C GLY A 6 28.13 3.44 -21.91
N VAL A 7 28.00 2.79 -20.76
CA VAL A 7 27.69 3.36 -19.44
C VAL A 7 28.93 3.40 -18.53
N GLY A 8 30.11 3.09 -19.07
CA GLY A 8 31.37 2.95 -18.31
C GLY A 8 32.23 4.22 -18.16
N ASP A 9 31.89 5.33 -18.81
CA ASP A 9 32.67 6.58 -18.73
C ASP A 9 31.80 7.79 -18.41
N MET A 10 31.09 7.73 -17.29
CA MET A 10 30.71 8.95 -16.57
C MET A 10 31.68 9.14 -15.41
N SER A 11 32.97 9.31 -15.71
CA SER A 11 33.91 9.85 -14.73
C SER A 11 33.61 11.34 -14.51
N LEU A 12 32.53 11.64 -13.77
CA LEU A 12 32.26 12.97 -13.21
C LEU A 12 33.24 13.32 -12.07
N SER A 13 34.30 12.52 -11.90
CA SER A 13 35.14 12.44 -10.72
C SER A 13 36.64 12.39 -11.03
N ASP A 14 37.07 12.70 -12.26
CA ASP A 14 38.46 13.09 -12.50
C ASP A 14 38.60 14.56 -12.08
N GLY A 15 38.67 14.75 -10.76
CA GLY A 15 38.56 16.03 -10.08
C GLY A 15 39.89 16.75 -9.86
N ASP A 16 40.91 16.44 -10.64
CA ASP A 16 42.26 16.98 -10.44
C ASP A 16 42.41 18.41 -11.01
N ASP A 17 41.54 18.78 -11.95
CA ASP A 17 41.53 20.11 -12.56
C ASP A 17 40.48 21.04 -11.95
N VAL A 18 40.86 22.31 -11.77
CA VAL A 18 39.98 23.40 -11.27
C VAL A 18 38.68 23.49 -12.06
N ILE A 19 38.72 23.21 -13.37
CA ILE A 19 37.55 23.24 -14.25
C ILE A 19 36.53 22.16 -13.87
N SER A 20 37.00 20.95 -13.57
CA SER A 20 36.16 19.81 -13.17
C SER A 20 35.43 20.11 -11.85
N ILE A 21 36.15 20.70 -10.88
CA ILE A 21 35.58 21.13 -9.58
C ILE A 21 34.47 22.17 -9.79
N VAL A 22 34.73 23.21 -10.60
CA VAL A 22 33.73 24.28 -10.86
C VAL A 22 32.50 23.71 -11.56
N LEU A 23 32.68 22.86 -12.57
CA LEU A 23 31.56 22.25 -13.30
C LEU A 23 30.72 21.38 -12.38
N ASN A 24 31.35 20.56 -11.53
CA ASN A 24 30.64 19.72 -10.57
C ASN A 24 29.84 20.56 -9.57
N ILE A 25 30.40 21.66 -9.05
CA ILE A 25 29.67 22.60 -8.17
C ILE A 25 28.47 23.21 -8.91
N VAL A 26 28.63 23.64 -10.16
CA VAL A 26 27.53 24.21 -10.94
C VAL A 26 26.43 23.18 -11.18
N VAL A 27 26.79 21.95 -11.55
CA VAL A 27 25.84 20.84 -11.72
C VAL A 27 25.13 20.53 -10.41
N LEU A 28 25.86 20.47 -9.29
CA LEU A 28 25.29 20.23 -7.97
C LEU A 28 24.29 21.34 -7.62
N VAL A 29 24.66 22.61 -7.76
CA VAL A 29 23.78 23.76 -7.50
C VAL A 29 22.53 23.71 -8.37
N LEU A 30 22.66 23.32 -9.62
CA LEU A 30 21.54 23.16 -10.54
C LEU A 30 20.64 21.97 -10.16
N LEU A 31 21.22 20.89 -9.61
CA LEU A 31 20.49 19.71 -9.16
C LEU A 31 19.83 19.87 -7.79
N ILE A 32 20.35 20.72 -6.90
CA ILE A 32 19.78 20.97 -5.56
C ILE A 32 18.25 21.16 -5.60
N PRO A 33 17.66 22.05 -6.41
CA PRO A 33 16.20 22.23 -6.42
C PRO A 33 15.46 20.95 -6.85
N VAL A 34 16.01 20.19 -7.78
CA VAL A 34 15.43 18.92 -8.25
C VAL A 34 15.48 17.87 -7.13
N VAL A 35 16.61 17.75 -6.45
CA VAL A 35 16.78 16.82 -5.32
C VAL A 35 15.87 17.19 -4.17
N LEU A 36 15.76 18.48 -3.82
CA LEU A 36 14.85 18.94 -2.78
C LEU A 36 13.39 18.62 -3.10
N LEU A 37 12.96 18.87 -4.35
CA LEU A 37 11.62 18.53 -4.79
C LEU A 37 11.38 17.01 -4.78
N ALA A 38 12.35 16.21 -5.24
CA ALA A 38 12.27 14.76 -5.20
C ALA A 38 12.17 14.23 -3.76
N LEU A 39 12.94 14.78 -2.83
CA LEU A 39 12.87 14.43 -1.41
C LEU A 39 11.52 14.80 -0.79
N LEU A 40 10.98 15.98 -1.12
CA LEU A 40 9.66 16.40 -0.65
C LEU A 40 8.57 15.42 -1.11
N VAL A 41 8.58 15.08 -2.40
CA VAL A 41 7.63 14.11 -2.98
C VAL A 41 7.81 12.74 -2.34
N ALA A 42 9.05 12.26 -2.20
CA ALA A 42 9.33 10.99 -1.55
C ALA A 42 8.84 10.95 -0.10
N ALA A 43 9.02 12.04 0.65
CA ALA A 43 8.54 12.17 2.02
C ALA A 43 7.00 12.14 2.09
N GLU A 44 6.30 12.85 1.19
CA GLU A 44 4.83 12.82 1.10
C GLU A 44 4.33 11.41 0.77
N PHE A 45 4.94 10.75 -0.22
CA PHE A 45 4.59 9.37 -0.57
C PHE A 45 4.82 8.42 0.61
N LEU A 46 5.93 8.59 1.33
CA LEU A 46 6.23 7.79 2.52
C LEU A 46 5.21 8.06 3.64
N LEU A 47 4.81 9.32 3.83
CA LEU A 47 3.78 9.71 4.79
C LEU A 47 2.44 9.07 4.44
N LEU A 48 2.00 9.15 3.18
CA LEU A 48 0.77 8.51 2.70
C LEU A 48 0.83 6.99 2.86
N LEU A 49 1.97 6.39 2.52
CA LEU A 49 2.19 4.96 2.68
C LEU A 49 2.13 4.53 4.14
N LEU A 50 2.62 5.35 5.07
CA LEU A 50 2.56 5.10 6.51
C LEU A 50 1.20 5.44 7.11
N LEU A 51 0.49 6.42 6.53
CA LEU A 51 -0.84 6.81 6.96
C LEU A 51 -1.84 5.68 6.73
N LEU A 52 -1.71 4.90 5.66
CA LEU A 52 -2.57 3.74 5.40
C LEU A 52 -2.55 2.68 6.53
N PRO A 53 -1.40 2.10 6.94
CA PRO A 53 -1.37 1.13 8.03
C PRO A 53 -1.74 1.77 9.36
N LEU A 54 -1.36 3.02 9.63
CA LEU A 54 -1.80 3.74 10.83
C LEU A 54 -3.31 3.93 10.86
N TRP A 55 -3.93 4.27 9.73
CA TRP A 55 -5.38 4.40 9.59
C TRP A 55 -6.09 3.07 9.75
N VAL A 56 -5.58 1.99 9.14
CA VAL A 56 -6.12 0.64 9.34
C VAL A 56 -6.02 0.24 10.81
N LEU A 57 -4.90 0.52 11.47
CA LEU A 57 -4.71 0.23 12.88
C LEU A 57 -5.63 1.06 13.76
N ALA A 58 -5.75 2.36 13.50
CA ALA A 58 -6.71 3.24 14.16
C ALA A 58 -8.14 2.73 13.97
N ARG A 59 -8.57 2.44 12.72
CA ARG A 59 -9.89 1.88 12.42
C ARG A 59 -10.14 0.57 13.19
N SER A 60 -9.11 -0.28 13.30
CA SER A 60 -9.16 -1.52 14.07
C SER A 60 -9.33 -1.26 15.58
N LEU A 61 -8.61 -0.28 16.14
CA LEU A 61 -8.65 0.06 17.57
C LEU A 61 -9.92 0.83 17.98
N PHE A 62 -10.37 1.77 17.15
CA PHE A 62 -11.64 2.51 17.33
C PHE A 62 -12.87 1.63 17.06
N GLY A 63 -12.67 0.37 16.65
CA GLY A 63 -13.72 -0.63 16.55
C GLY A 63 -14.74 -0.34 15.46
N THR A 64 -14.36 0.34 14.37
CA THR A 64 -15.27 0.52 13.24
C THR A 64 -15.57 -0.85 12.63
N PRO A 65 -16.85 -1.23 12.43
CA PRO A 65 -17.17 -2.55 11.92
C PRO A 65 -16.61 -2.75 10.50
N TRP A 66 -16.13 -3.97 10.26
CA TRP A 66 -15.81 -4.50 8.94
C TRP A 66 -17.06 -5.14 8.37
N ILE A 67 -17.42 -4.78 7.15
CA ILE A 67 -18.61 -5.31 6.48
C ILE A 67 -18.20 -6.59 5.76
N ILE A 68 -18.76 -7.71 6.16
CA ILE A 68 -18.64 -9.01 5.49
C ILE A 68 -19.81 -9.14 4.53
N VAL A 69 -19.52 -9.38 3.25
CA VAL A 69 -20.53 -9.55 2.21
C VAL A 69 -20.44 -10.97 1.65
N VAL A 70 -21.52 -11.74 1.75
CA VAL A 70 -21.64 -13.06 1.14
C VAL A 70 -22.32 -12.94 -0.21
N ARG A 71 -21.66 -13.43 -1.26
CA ARG A 71 -22.22 -13.44 -2.62
C ARG A 71 -22.44 -14.86 -3.12
N ARG A 72 -23.61 -15.11 -3.72
CA ARG A 72 -23.95 -16.36 -4.41
C ARG A 72 -24.42 -16.03 -5.81
N ARG A 73 -23.75 -16.59 -6.84
CA ARG A 73 -24.08 -16.35 -8.26
C ARG A 73 -24.27 -14.86 -8.58
N HIS A 74 -23.30 -14.03 -8.18
CA HIS A 74 -23.29 -12.56 -8.39
C HIS A 74 -24.39 -11.76 -7.67
N LYS A 75 -25.22 -12.37 -6.81
CA LYS A 75 -26.15 -11.67 -5.93
C LYS A 75 -25.64 -11.65 -4.49
N ILE A 76 -25.80 -10.51 -3.81
CA ILE A 76 -25.52 -10.38 -2.38
C ILE A 76 -26.62 -11.13 -1.63
N VAL A 77 -26.23 -12.04 -0.74
CA VAL A 77 -27.14 -12.88 0.04
C VAL A 77 -27.18 -12.44 1.51
N VAL A 78 -26.03 -12.03 2.07
CA VAL A 78 -25.90 -11.58 3.45
C VAL A 78 -24.88 -10.45 3.54
N GLU A 79 -25.18 -9.46 4.37
CA GLU A 79 -24.27 -8.39 4.78
C GLU A 79 -24.24 -8.35 6.31
N GLU A 80 -23.07 -8.55 6.92
CA GLU A 80 -22.90 -8.58 8.38
C GLU A 80 -21.74 -7.66 8.79
N ALA A 81 -21.99 -6.81 9.78
CA ALA A 81 -21.00 -5.87 10.30
C ALA A 81 -20.29 -6.48 11.53
N VAL A 82 -19.02 -6.87 11.38
CA VAL A 82 -18.22 -7.51 12.44
C VAL A 82 -17.13 -6.59 12.95
N ARG A 83 -17.01 -6.46 14.27
CA ARG A 83 -16.00 -5.58 14.90
C ARG A 83 -14.75 -6.39 15.21
N GLY A 84 -13.60 -5.93 14.71
CA GLY A 84 -12.30 -6.54 14.97
C GLY A 84 -11.88 -7.59 13.94
N TRP A 85 -10.57 -7.65 13.68
CA TRP A 85 -10.00 -8.50 12.63
C TRP A 85 -10.12 -9.99 12.96
N SER A 86 -9.73 -10.42 14.15
CA SER A 86 -9.84 -11.84 14.56
C SER A 86 -11.28 -12.33 14.49
N ALA A 87 -12.22 -11.56 15.04
CA ALA A 87 -13.65 -11.86 14.98
C ALA A 87 -14.17 -11.95 13.53
N THR A 88 -13.67 -11.10 12.63
CA THR A 88 -14.02 -11.17 11.20
C THR A 88 -13.55 -12.48 10.57
N SER A 89 -12.30 -12.90 10.83
CA SER A 89 -11.76 -14.16 10.34
C SER A 89 -12.52 -15.38 10.88
N ASP A 90 -12.78 -15.41 12.18
CA ASP A 90 -13.54 -16.49 12.82
C ASP A 90 -14.96 -16.57 12.26
N ARG A 91 -15.59 -15.41 12.02
CA ARG A 91 -16.93 -15.35 11.45
C ARG A 91 -16.97 -15.84 10.01
N ILE A 92 -15.98 -15.50 9.18
CA ILE A 92 -15.86 -16.01 7.81
C ILE A 92 -15.76 -17.54 7.82
N GLU A 93 -14.98 -18.12 8.73
CA GLU A 93 -14.80 -19.57 8.80
C GLU A 93 -16.08 -20.29 9.26
N GLN A 94 -16.78 -19.73 10.25
CA GLN A 94 -18.12 -20.19 10.63
C GLN A 94 -19.10 -20.15 9.46
N LEU A 95 -19.08 -19.07 8.67
CA LEU A 95 -19.97 -18.89 7.52
C LEU A 95 -19.68 -19.90 6.40
N LYS A 96 -18.40 -20.19 6.15
CA LYS A 96 -18.00 -21.26 5.22
C LYS A 96 -18.50 -22.62 5.69
N ALA A 97 -18.33 -22.94 6.98
CA ALA A 97 -18.78 -24.20 7.56
C ALA A 97 -20.31 -24.36 7.45
N ALA A 98 -21.08 -23.30 7.76
CA ALA A 98 -22.53 -23.29 7.62
C ALA A 98 -22.96 -23.48 6.15
N ILE A 99 -22.33 -22.77 5.21
CA ILE A 99 -22.62 -22.93 3.78
C ILE A 99 -22.27 -24.34 3.28
N ALA A 100 -21.15 -24.92 3.75
CA ALA A 100 -20.73 -26.27 3.40
C ALA A 100 -21.66 -27.35 3.98
N ALA A 101 -22.22 -27.11 5.18
CA ALA A 101 -23.24 -27.95 5.80
C ALA A 101 -24.61 -27.85 5.11
N GLY A 102 -24.78 -26.96 4.13
CA GLY A 102 -26.03 -26.75 3.41
C GLY A 102 -27.00 -25.81 4.12
N GLU A 103 -26.59 -25.20 5.24
CA GLU A 103 -27.32 -24.11 5.86
C GLU A 103 -27.17 -22.87 4.98
N ALA A 104 -28.22 -22.53 4.25
CA ALA A 104 -28.34 -21.20 3.68
C ALA A 104 -28.30 -20.23 4.86
N GLY A 105 -27.21 -19.46 4.96
CA GLY A 105 -26.97 -18.51 6.06
C GLY A 105 -28.17 -17.62 6.39
N PRO A 106 -28.21 -16.98 7.57
CA PRO A 106 -29.40 -16.59 8.36
C PRO A 106 -30.38 -15.59 7.70
N ALA A 107 -30.89 -15.89 6.50
CA ALA A 107 -32.02 -15.24 5.88
C ALA A 107 -33.36 -15.60 6.55
N ALA A 108 -33.36 -16.58 7.46
CA ALA A 108 -34.55 -17.01 8.20
C ALA A 108 -34.78 -16.23 9.52
N ALA A 109 -33.82 -15.45 10.01
CA ALA A 109 -33.86 -14.88 11.36
C ALA A 109 -34.26 -13.39 11.46
N SER A 110 -34.39 -12.66 10.35
CA SER A 110 -34.77 -11.23 10.37
C SER A 110 -36.17 -10.94 9.78
N ALA A 111 -37.02 -11.97 9.64
CA ALA A 111 -38.37 -11.85 9.11
C ALA A 111 -39.46 -12.36 10.09
N ALA A 112 -39.17 -12.35 11.39
CA ALA A 112 -40.13 -12.65 12.46
C ALA A 112 -40.20 -11.49 13.45
#